data_AF-A0A1A0NJ71-F1
#
_entry.id   AF-A0A1A0NJ71-F1
#
_cell.length_a   1.000
_cell.length_b   1.000
_cell.length_c   1.000
_cell.angle_alpha   90.00
_cell.angle_beta   90.00
_cell.angle_gamma   90.00
#
_symmetry.space_group_name_H-M   'P 1'
#
loop_
_entity.id
_entity.type
_entity.pdbx_description
1 polymer ?
#
loop_
_entity_poly.entity_id
_entity_poly.type
_entity_poly.pdbx_seq_one_letter_code
_entity_poly.pdbx_strand_id
1 'polypeptide(L)' 'MRAGLHTGECEVRGDDIGGIAVHIGARVRALAGPNEVLVSSTLRDLVIGSGLAFEERGTHRLKGVPDEWRLFAVAS' A
#
# COMPACT_ATOMS: atom_id res chain seq x y z
N MET A 1 -4.24 -15.93 -1.96
CA MET A 1 -4.86 -14.61 -1.66
C MET A 1 -3.92 -13.50 -2.16
N ARG A 2 -4.36 -12.25 -2.34
CA ARG A 2 -3.43 -11.11 -2.52
C ARG A 2 -3.96 -9.87 -1.83
N ALA A 3 -3.07 -9.02 -1.33
CA ALA A 3 -3.42 -7.80 -0.62
C ALA A 3 -2.48 -6.64 -0.96
N GLY A 4 -3.02 -5.43 -0.85
CA GLY A 4 -2.25 -4.19 -0.95
C GLY A 4 -2.63 -3.27 0.19
N LEU A 5 -1.64 -2.76 0.92
CA LEU A 5 -1.88 -1.91 2.07
C LEU A 5 -1.19 -0.56 1.90
N HIS A 6 -1.91 0.48 2.32
CA HIS A 6 -1.42 1.84 2.42
C HIS A 6 -2.06 2.49 3.63
N THR A 7 -1.37 3.46 4.22
CA THR A 7 -1.89 4.29 5.30
C THR A 7 -1.78 5.76 4.90
N GLY A 8 -2.85 6.50 5.15
CA GLY A 8 -2.98 7.91 4.82
C GLY A 8 -4.35 8.43 5.24
N GLU A 9 -4.58 9.72 5.03
CA GLU A 9 -5.84 10.36 5.39
C GLU A 9 -7.00 9.84 4.53
N CYS A 10 -8.14 9.62 5.17
CA CYS A 10 -9.39 9.25 4.54
C CYS A 10 -10.57 9.92 5.25
N GLU A 11 -11.71 9.98 4.55
CA GLU A 11 -12.96 10.53 5.06
C GLU A 11 -14.00 9.42 5.14
N VAL A 12 -14.76 9.39 6.24
CA VAL A 12 -15.95 8.55 6.33
C VAL A 12 -17.10 9.26 5.63
N ARG A 13 -17.75 8.57 4.69
CA ARG A 13 -18.84 9.09 3.86
C ARG A 13 -20.06 8.19 4.01
N GLY A 14 -20.76 8.35 5.14
CA GLY A 14 -21.89 7.47 5.48
C GLY A 14 -21.40 6.07 5.83
N ASP A 15 -21.77 5.09 5.00
CA ASP A 15 -21.35 3.69 5.11
C ASP A 15 -20.09 3.36 4.27
N ASP A 16 -19.50 4.35 3.60
CA ASP A 16 -18.31 4.21 2.76
C ASP A 16 -17.11 5.02 3.29
N ILE A 17 -15.93 4.76 2.74
CA ILE A 17 -14.68 5.48 3.01
C ILE A 17 -14.12 6.06 1.70
N GLY A 18 -13.91 7.37 1.68
CA GLY A 18 -13.33 8.10 0.56
C GLY A 18 -11.93 8.63 0.84
N GLY A 19 -11.27 9.08 -0.22
CA GLY A 19 -9.97 9.76 -0.15
C GLY A 19 -8.89 9.09 -0.98
N ILE A 20 -7.82 9.83 -1.25
CA ILE A 20 -6.73 9.36 -2.10
C ILE A 20 -6.04 8.11 -1.51
N ALA A 21 -5.96 8.00 -0.18
CA ALA A 21 -5.35 6.85 0.49
C ALA A 21 -6.07 5.52 0.16
N VAL A 22 -7.40 5.54 0.04
CA VAL A 22 -8.21 4.37 -0.34
C VAL A 22 -7.84 3.92 -1.76
N HIS A 23 -7.74 4.88 -2.69
CA HIS A 23 -7.35 4.60 -4.06
C HIS A 23 -5.90 4.08 -4.13
N ILE A 24 -4.97 4.64 -3.37
CA ILE A 24 -3.59 4.16 -3.31
C ILE A 24 -3.55 2.70 -2.85
N GLY A 25 -4.24 2.35 -1.75
CA GLY A 25 -4.33 0.96 -1.29
C GLY A 25 -4.86 0.01 -2.37
N ALA A 26 -5.91 0.42 -3.10
CA ALA A 26 -6.44 -0.35 -4.22
C ALA A 26 -5.43 -0.52 -5.37
N ARG A 27 -4.63 0.51 -5.69
CA ARG A 27 -3.58 0.44 -6.72
C ARG A 27 -2.41 -0.44 -6.30
N VAL A 28 -1.99 -0.36 -5.04
CA VAL A 28 -0.97 -1.24 -4.47
C VAL A 28 -1.44 -2.70 -4.57
N ARG A 29 -2.70 -2.99 -4.21
CA ARG A 29 -3.27 -4.34 -4.33
C ARG A 29 -3.27 -4.84 -5.78
N ALA A 30 -3.53 -3.96 -6.74
CA ALA A 30 -3.57 -4.33 -8.15
C ALA A 30 -2.21 -4.80 -8.68
N LEU A 31 -1.11 -4.32 -8.09
CA LEU A 31 0.26 -4.71 -8.43
C LEU A 31 0.72 -5.99 -7.70
N ALA A 32 0.03 -6.39 -6.63
CA ALA A 32 0.38 -7.59 -5.87
C ALA A 32 0.13 -8.88 -6.68
N GLY A 33 1.13 -9.76 -6.67
CA GLY A 33 1.09 -11.11 -7.21
C GLY A 33 0.29 -12.10 -6.35
N PRO A 34 0.19 -13.37 -6.77
CA PRO A 34 -0.43 -14.43 -5.97
C PRO A 34 0.31 -14.64 -4.65
N ASN A 35 -0.42 -14.72 -3.54
CA ASN A 35 0.08 -14.88 -2.18
C ASN A 35 1.01 -13.77 -1.70
N GLU A 36 0.91 -12.59 -2.31
CA GLU A 36 1.72 -11.43 -1.97
C GLU A 36 0.90 -10.39 -1.18
N VAL A 37 1.56 -9.81 -0.18
CA VAL A 37 1.09 -8.62 0.53
C VAL A 37 2.05 -7.48 0.17
N LEU A 38 1.58 -6.55 -0.65
CA LEU A 38 2.37 -5.41 -1.10
C LEU A 38 1.99 -4.17 -0.29
N VAL A 39 2.95 -3.35 0.11
CA VAL A 39 2.74 -2.16 0.93
C VAL A 39 3.46 -0.94 0.39
N SER A 40 2.91 0.24 0.61
CA SER A 40 3.62 1.52 0.35
C SER A 40 4.74 1.78 1.38
N SER A 41 5.74 2.59 1.01
CA SER A 41 6.79 3.05 1.94
C SER A 41 6.24 3.66 3.23
N THR A 42 5.17 4.47 3.15
CA THR A 42 4.56 5.12 4.32
C THR A 42 4.12 4.12 5.38
N LEU A 43 3.52 3.00 4.97
CA LEU A 43 3.08 1.97 5.90
C LEU A 43 4.26 1.23 6.52
N ARG A 44 5.25 0.84 5.70
CA ARG A 44 6.48 0.21 6.18
C ARG A 44 7.15 1.07 7.25
N ASP A 45 7.26 2.37 7.00
CA ASP A 45 7.91 3.32 7.90
C ASP A 45 7.09 3.51 9.20
N LEU A 46 5.76 3.44 9.13
CA LEU A 46 4.89 3.51 10.30
C LEU A 46 5.04 2.31 11.25
N VAL A 47 5.42 1.13 10.74
CA VAL A 47 5.51 -0.12 11.53
C VAL A 47 6.95 -0.51 11.89
N ILE A 48 7.89 0.43 11.84
CA ILE A 48 9.26 0.20 12.31
C ILE A 48 9.23 -0.32 13.76
N GLY A 49 9.97 -1.42 14.02
CA GLY A 49 9.99 -2.08 15.33
C GLY A 49 8.92 -3.17 15.53
N SER A 50 8.04 -3.40 14.56
CA SER A 50 7.01 -4.46 14.63
C SER A 50 7.56 -5.90 14.49
N GLY A 51 8.81 -6.06 14.06
CA GLY A 51 9.39 -7.37 13.71
C GLY A 51 9.00 -7.88 12.32
N LEU A 52 8.18 -7.15 11.55
CA LEU A 52 7.92 -7.45 10.15
C LEU A 52 9.15 -7.12 9.29
N ALA A 53 9.48 -8.02 8.38
CA ALA A 53 10.51 -7.81 7.36
C ALA A 53 9.85 -7.46 6.02
N PHE A 54 10.59 -6.71 5.19
CA PHE A 54 10.08 -6.19 3.93
C PHE A 54 11.12 -6.30 2.83
N GLU A 55 10.69 -6.73 1.64
CA GLU A 55 11.50 -6.80 0.43
C GLU A 55 11.11 -5.68 -0.54
N GLU A 56 12.10 -4.99 -1.10
CA GLU A 56 11.84 -3.93 -2.08
C GLU A 56 11.33 -4.50 -3.41
N ARG A 57 10.22 -3.93 -3.91
CA ARG A 57 9.63 -4.26 -5.22
C ARG A 57 9.71 -3.10 -6.21
N GLY A 58 10.60 -2.15 -5.92
CA GLY A 58 10.91 -1.00 -6.76
C GLY A 58 9.85 0.09 -6.71
N THR A 59 9.95 1.00 -7.68
CA THR A 59 9.16 2.22 -7.77
C THR A 59 8.11 2.10 -8.88
N HIS A 60 6.89 2.54 -8.60
CA HIS A 60 5.73 2.40 -9.47
C HIS A 60 4.96 3.71 -9.62
N ARG A 61 4.47 4.01 -10.82
CA ARG A 61 3.47 5.06 -11.03
C ARG A 61 2.09 4.47 -10.83
N LEU A 62 1.32 5.03 -9.90
CA LEU A 62 -0.03 4.58 -9.61
C LEU A 62 -1.04 5.44 -10.38
N LYS A 63 -1.97 4.82 -11.10
CA LYS A 63 -2.96 5.55 -11.92
C LYS A 63 -3.73 6.56 -11.07
N GLY A 64 -3.63 7.84 -11.44
CA GLY A 64 -4.35 8.94 -10.78
C GLY A 64 -3.75 9.39 -9.46
N VAL A 65 -2.55 8.92 -9.10
CA VAL A 65 -1.81 9.36 -7.92
C VAL A 65 -0.56 10.10 -8.42
N PRO A 66 -0.25 11.29 -7.89
CA PRO A 66 0.98 11.99 -8.20
C PRO A 66 2.22 11.16 -7.83
N ASP A 67 3.33 11.49 -8.47
CA ASP A 67 4.66 10.98 -8.17
C ASP A 67 4.85 9.46 -8.32
N GLU A 68 6.04 9.04 -7.95
CA GLU A 68 6.52 7.67 -8.05
C GLU A 68 6.58 7.04 -6.66
N TRP A 69 6.03 5.83 -6.54
CA TRP A 69 5.74 5.18 -5.27
C TRP A 69 6.60 3.94 -5.07
N ARG A 70 7.41 3.93 -4.02
CA ARG A 70 8.18 2.75 -3.63
C ARG A 70 7.29 1.75 -2.91
N LEU A 71 7.30 0.51 -3.40
CA LEU A 71 6.49 -0.57 -2.88
C LEU A 71 7.36 -1.70 -2.32
N PHE A 72 6.84 -2.39 -1.32
CA PHE A 72 7.54 -3.44 -0.60
C PHE A 72 6.64 -4.64 -0.40
N ALA A 73 7.15 -5.85 -0.58
CA ALA A 73 6.46 -7.07 -0.19
C ALA A 73 6.76 -7.37 1.28
N VAL A 74 5.76 -7.81 2.06
CA VAL A 74 6.01 -8.37 3.40
C VAL A 74 6.74 -9.71 3.22
N ALA A 75 7.90 -9.86 3.85
CA ALA A 75 8.66 -11.09 3.83
C ALA A 75 7.99 -12.13 4.74
N SER A 76 7.97 -13.38 4.27
CA SER A 76 7.43 -14.56 4.98
C SER A 76 8.47 -15.27 5.82
#